data_AF-A0A965V9P0-F1
#
_entry.id   AF-A0A965V9P0-F1
#
_cell.length_a   1.000
_cell.length_b   1.000
_cell.length_c   1.000
_cell.angle_alpha   90.00
_cell.angle_beta   90.00
_cell.angle_gamma   90.00
#
_symmetry.space_group_name_H-M   'P 1'
#
loop_
_entity.id
_entity.type
_entity.pdbx_description
1 polymer ?
#
loop_
_entity_poly.entity_id
_entity_poly.type
_entity_poly.pdbx_seq_one_letter_code
_entity_poly.pdbx_strand_id
1 'polypeptide(L)'
;FTTLVPNLGVVSHKDADPFVVADVPGLIAGASEGKGLGHEFLRHIERTRVLIHLVDASQETSEAMISDYEGILTELHLYDPELLKRPRLTALTKLDLVLPEGEDEYLNEDAIKEFRTYLKEKKVDFMELSSARRLGISNMLDKVVELLDTLKEGH
;
A
#
# COMPACT_ATOMS: atom_id res chain seq x y z
N PHE A 1 -15.83 -19.04 4.24
CA PHE A 1 -16.36 -17.77 4.76
C PHE A 1 -15.43 -17.25 5.83
N THR A 2 -14.68 -16.20 5.54
CA THR A 2 -13.95 -15.40 6.54
C THR A 2 -14.58 -14.02 6.55
N THR A 3 -15.56 -13.82 7.44
CA THR A 3 -16.12 -12.50 7.75
C THR A 3 -15.12 -11.77 8.64
N LEU A 4 -14.04 -11.28 8.04
CA LEU A 4 -13.16 -10.33 8.70
C LEU A 4 -13.77 -8.95 8.43
N VAL A 5 -14.34 -8.33 9.47
CA VAL A 5 -14.82 -6.95 9.38
C VAL A 5 -13.60 -6.05 9.15
N PRO A 6 -13.61 -5.15 8.14
CA PRO A 6 -12.47 -4.26 7.93
C PRO A 6 -12.29 -3.37 9.16
N ASN A 7 -11.03 -3.21 9.60
CA ASN A 7 -10.74 -2.31 10.70
C ASN A 7 -10.85 -0.88 10.19
N LEU A 8 -11.79 -0.11 10.73
CA LEU A 8 -11.99 1.29 10.37
C LEU A 8 -11.30 2.19 11.40
N GLY A 9 -10.53 3.15 10.91
CA GLY A 9 -9.92 4.20 11.70
C GLY A 9 -10.33 5.57 11.17
N VAL A 10 -10.63 6.50 12.08
CA VAL A 10 -10.77 7.91 11.73
C VAL A 10 -9.42 8.58 11.93
N VAL A 11 -8.90 9.22 10.89
CA VAL A 11 -7.63 9.94 10.93
C VAL A 11 -7.91 11.44 10.90
N SER A 12 -7.28 12.16 11.82
CA SER A 12 -7.20 13.61 11.83
C SER A 12 -5.74 13.99 11.69
N HIS A 13 -5.41 14.81 10.68
CA HIS A 13 -4.04 15.16 10.36
C HIS A 13 -3.94 16.64 10.01
N LYS A 14 -3.17 17.39 10.81
CA LYS A 14 -3.01 18.85 10.68
C LYS A 14 -4.36 19.56 10.59
N ASP A 15 -4.54 20.41 9.58
CA ASP A 15 -5.76 21.20 9.34
C ASP A 15 -6.71 20.56 8.31
N ALA A 16 -6.44 19.31 7.90
CA ALA A 16 -7.27 18.61 6.92
C ALA A 16 -8.59 18.11 7.52
N ASP A 17 -9.62 18.03 6.69
CA ASP A 17 -10.88 17.38 7.06
C ASP A 17 -10.60 15.94 7.53
N PRO A 18 -11.18 15.49 8.65
CA PRO A 18 -11.06 14.11 9.08
C PRO A 18 -11.54 13.13 8.00
N PHE A 19 -10.77 12.07 7.80
CA PHE A 19 -11.11 11.03 6.82
C PHE A 19 -11.05 9.64 7.45
N VAL A 20 -11.73 8.69 6.81
CA VAL A 20 -11.80 7.30 7.25
C VAL A 20 -10.79 6.48 6.46
N VAL A 21 -9.95 5.74 7.19
CA VAL A 21 -9.09 4.70 6.64
C VAL A 21 -9.73 3.36 6.97
N ALA A 22 -9.84 2.50 5.97
CA ALA A 22 -10.21 1.11 6.16
C ALA A 22 -8.95 0.28 5.91
N ASP A 23 -8.56 -0.52 6.89
CA ASP A 23 -7.57 -1.56 6.67
C ASP A 23 -8.24 -2.70 5.91
N VAL A 24 -7.75 -2.93 4.70
CA VAL A 24 -8.19 -4.02 3.86
C VAL A 24 -7.11 -5.09 3.95
N PRO A 25 -7.30 -6.16 4.72
CA PRO A 25 -6.33 -7.24 4.79
C PRO A 25 -6.14 -7.82 3.39
N GLY A 26 -4.91 -7.70 2.86
CA GLY A 26 -4.54 -8.15 1.52
C GLY A 26 -3.35 -9.11 1.57
N LEU A 27 -3.47 -10.18 0.76
CA LEU A 27 -2.55 -11.31 0.57
C LEU A 27 -2.42 -12.28 1.75
N ILE A 28 -3.34 -13.24 1.77
CA ILE A 28 -3.04 -14.59 2.26
C ILE A 28 -2.34 -15.31 1.10
N ALA A 29 -1.18 -15.91 1.34
CA ALA A 29 -0.57 -16.85 0.39
C ALA A 29 -1.61 -17.90 -0.05
N GLY A 30 -1.90 -18.01 -1.36
CA GLY A 30 -2.91 -18.94 -1.91
C GLY A 30 -4.19 -18.31 -2.47
N ALA A 31 -4.22 -17.00 -2.73
CA ALA A 31 -5.33 -16.32 -3.39
C ALA A 31 -5.70 -16.91 -4.77
N SER A 32 -4.71 -17.45 -5.50
CA SER A 32 -4.87 -18.13 -6.79
C SER A 32 -5.67 -19.44 -6.73
N GLU A 33 -5.85 -20.04 -5.55
CA GLU A 33 -6.67 -21.26 -5.35
C GLU A 33 -8.14 -20.95 -5.00
N GLY A 34 -8.60 -19.71 -5.23
CA GLY A 34 -9.98 -19.29 -4.97
C GLY A 34 -10.22 -18.68 -3.58
N LYS A 35 -9.16 -18.23 -2.90
CA LYS A 35 -9.20 -17.53 -1.61
C LYS A 35 -8.60 -16.11 -1.69
N GLY A 36 -8.76 -15.42 -2.82
CA GLY A 36 -8.33 -14.02 -2.95
C GLY A 36 -9.02 -13.09 -1.96
N LEU A 37 -8.81 -11.77 -2.11
CA LEU A 37 -9.36 -10.71 -1.23
C LEU A 37 -10.82 -10.91 -0.78
N GLY A 38 -11.63 -11.65 -1.54
CA GLY A 38 -12.97 -12.05 -1.15
C GLY A 38 -13.98 -10.99 -1.57
N HIS A 39 -15.08 -11.44 -2.18
CA HIS A 39 -16.03 -10.55 -2.86
C HIS A 39 -16.59 -9.43 -1.96
N GLU A 40 -16.79 -9.72 -0.65
CA GLU A 40 -17.25 -8.73 0.32
C GLU A 40 -16.19 -7.68 0.67
N PHE A 41 -14.89 -8.01 0.66
CA PHE A 41 -13.81 -7.04 0.89
C PHE A 41 -13.64 -6.10 -0.27
N LEU A 42 -13.68 -6.64 -1.48
CA LEU A 42 -13.53 -5.85 -2.70
C LEU A 42 -14.67 -4.83 -2.83
N ARG A 43 -15.88 -5.16 -2.36
CA ARG A 43 -17.00 -4.21 -2.20
C ARG A 43 -16.70 -3.03 -1.27
N HIS A 44 -15.81 -3.20 -0.28
CA HIS A 44 -15.38 -2.09 0.58
C HIS A 44 -14.37 -1.20 -0.16
N ILE A 45 -13.45 -1.80 -0.92
CA ILE A 45 -12.51 -1.08 -1.78
C ILE A 45 -13.27 -0.20 -2.79
N GLU A 46 -14.40 -0.65 -3.33
CA GLU A 46 -15.23 0.15 -4.25
C GLU A 46 -15.65 1.50 -3.67
N ARG A 47 -15.75 1.66 -2.35
CA ARG A 47 -16.12 2.92 -1.68
C ARG A 47 -14.93 3.81 -1.33
N THR A 48 -13.70 3.33 -1.53
CA THR A 48 -12.47 4.08 -1.19
C THR A 48 -12.05 5.01 -2.33
N ARG A 49 -11.75 6.27 -2.03
CA ARG A 49 -11.34 7.24 -3.06
C ARG A 49 -9.87 7.13 -3.44
N VAL A 50 -9.04 6.74 -2.48
CA VAL A 50 -7.58 6.62 -2.61
C VAL A 50 -7.18 5.25 -2.06
N LEU A 51 -6.24 4.59 -2.73
CA LEU A 51 -5.68 3.31 -2.31
C LEU A 51 -4.26 3.51 -1.78
N ILE A 52 -3.93 2.85 -0.67
CA ILE A 52 -2.56 2.76 -0.18
C ILE A 52 -2.12 1.31 -0.34
N HIS A 53 -1.09 1.08 -1.15
CA HIS A 53 -0.56 -0.24 -1.42
C HIS A 53 0.75 -0.43 -0.67
N LEU A 54 0.71 -1.27 0.36
CA LEU A 54 1.85 -1.58 1.21
C LEU A 54 2.62 -2.78 0.65
N VAL A 55 3.91 -2.60 0.39
CA VAL A 55 4.84 -3.67 -0.03
C VAL A 55 5.85 -3.89 1.10
N ASP A 56 6.09 -5.14 1.48
CA ASP A 56 6.97 -5.46 2.60
C ASP A 56 8.45 -5.33 2.21
N ALA A 57 9.19 -4.43 2.86
CA ALA A 57 10.62 -4.25 2.62
C ALA A 57 11.46 -5.41 3.15
N SER A 58 10.95 -6.19 4.11
CA SER A 58 11.72 -7.28 4.75
C SER A 58 11.81 -8.55 3.92
N GLN A 59 11.23 -8.56 2.72
CA GLN A 59 11.37 -9.68 1.80
C GLN A 59 12.84 -9.89 1.42
N GLU A 60 13.25 -11.16 1.32
CA GLU A 60 14.64 -11.53 1.07
C GLU A 60 15.13 -11.16 -0.33
N THR A 61 14.23 -11.15 -1.33
CA THR A 61 14.58 -10.89 -2.74
C THR A 61 13.67 -9.84 -3.37
N SER A 62 14.18 -9.19 -4.41
CA SER A 62 13.42 -8.19 -5.17
C SER A 62 12.23 -8.85 -5.90
N GLU A 63 12.38 -10.08 -6.38
CA GLU A 63 11.31 -10.82 -7.05
C GLU A 63 10.13 -11.09 -6.12
N ALA A 64 10.37 -11.35 -4.83
CA ALA A 64 9.30 -11.50 -3.86
C ALA A 64 8.52 -10.18 -3.69
N MET A 65 9.21 -9.04 -3.58
CA MET A 65 8.56 -7.72 -3.51
C MET A 65 7.78 -7.38 -4.78
N ILE A 66 8.36 -7.68 -5.96
CA ILE A 66 7.70 -7.47 -7.25
C ILE A 66 6.47 -8.35 -7.38
N SER A 67 6.57 -9.63 -6.98
CA SER A 67 5.46 -10.57 -7.01
C SER A 67 4.32 -10.13 -6.09
N ASP A 68 4.63 -9.69 -4.87
CA ASP A 68 3.62 -9.15 -3.95
C ASP A 68 2.94 -7.91 -4.55
N TYR A 69 3.73 -7.00 -5.13
CA TYR A 69 3.23 -5.79 -5.77
C TYR A 69 2.33 -6.10 -6.99
N GLU A 70 2.79 -6.92 -7.92
CA GLU A 70 2.03 -7.30 -9.13
C GLU A 70 0.83 -8.18 -8.80
N GLY A 71 0.92 -8.99 -7.74
CA GLY A 71 -0.16 -9.84 -7.24
C GLY A 71 -1.39 -9.01 -6.86
N ILE A 72 -1.21 -7.98 -6.03
CA ILE A 72 -2.31 -7.06 -5.67
C ILE A 72 -2.90 -6.37 -6.91
N LEU A 73 -2.07 -5.90 -7.83
CA LEU A 73 -2.56 -5.25 -9.05
C LEU A 73 -3.37 -6.20 -9.93
N THR A 74 -2.92 -7.44 -10.06
CA THR A 74 -3.61 -8.47 -10.82
C THR A 74 -4.95 -8.80 -10.19
N GLU A 75 -5.03 -8.94 -8.86
CA GLU A 75 -6.28 -9.17 -8.16
C GLU A 75 -7.27 -8.00 -8.32
N LEU A 76 -6.79 -6.76 -8.18
CA LEU A 76 -7.61 -5.57 -8.41
C LEU A 76 -8.13 -5.53 -9.85
N HIS A 77 -7.29 -5.86 -10.84
CA HIS A 77 -7.66 -5.91 -12.24
C HIS A 77 -8.72 -6.96 -12.55
N LEU A 78 -8.56 -8.17 -11.99
CA LEU A 78 -9.47 -9.30 -12.19
C LEU A 78 -10.84 -9.04 -11.57
N TYR A 79 -10.89 -8.28 -10.47
CA TYR A 79 -12.15 -7.88 -9.85
C TYR A 79 -12.85 -6.76 -10.61
N ASP A 80 -12.17 -5.62 -10.75
CA ASP A 80 -12.69 -4.45 -11.47
C ASP A 80 -11.52 -3.62 -12.02
N PRO A 81 -11.31 -3.61 -13.35
CA PRO A 81 -10.28 -2.80 -13.99
C PRO A 81 -10.36 -1.30 -13.68
N GLU A 82 -11.51 -0.76 -13.29
CA GLU A 82 -11.65 0.65 -12.90
C GLU A 82 -10.93 0.96 -11.57
N LEU A 83 -10.75 -0.03 -10.68
CA LEU A 83 -10.00 0.14 -9.44
C LEU A 83 -8.53 0.47 -9.70
N LEU A 84 -7.95 -0.02 -10.80
CA LEU A 84 -6.57 0.29 -11.17
C LEU A 84 -6.36 1.76 -11.55
N LYS A 85 -7.43 2.45 -11.97
CA LYS A 85 -7.39 3.87 -12.36
C LYS A 85 -7.47 4.81 -11.16
N ARG A 86 -7.86 4.31 -9.98
CA ARG A 86 -7.96 5.13 -8.78
C ARG A 86 -6.58 5.61 -8.35
N PRO A 87 -6.47 6.83 -7.79
CA PRO A 87 -5.23 7.31 -7.20
C PRO A 87 -4.73 6.30 -6.17
N ARG A 88 -3.47 5.88 -6.35
CA ARG A 88 -2.83 4.87 -5.52
C ARG A 88 -1.47 5.37 -5.08
N LEU A 89 -1.20 5.25 -3.79
CA LEU A 89 0.10 5.50 -3.19
C LEU A 89 0.77 4.17 -2.88
N THR A 90 1.90 3.89 -3.53
CA THR A 90 2.72 2.71 -3.20
C THR A 90 3.63 3.05 -2.04
N ALA A 91 3.73 2.17 -1.06
CA ALA A 91 4.53 2.39 0.13
C ALA A 91 5.29 1.13 0.51
N LEU A 92 6.61 1.24 0.57
CA LEU A 92 7.49 0.21 1.09
C LEU A 92 7.46 0.30 2.63
N THR A 93 6.94 -0.73 3.29
CA THR A 93 6.69 -0.76 4.74
C THR A 93 7.66 -1.69 5.47
N LYS A 94 7.62 -1.69 6.81
CA LYS A 94 8.49 -2.48 7.71
C LYS A 94 9.99 -2.18 7.56
N LEU A 95 10.35 -0.93 7.24
CA LEU A 95 11.76 -0.54 7.13
C LEU A 95 12.56 -0.74 8.42
N ASP A 96 11.90 -0.78 9.58
CA ASP A 96 12.53 -1.12 10.86
C ASP A 96 13.17 -2.51 10.88
N LEU A 97 12.73 -3.43 10.02
CA LEU A 97 13.29 -4.79 9.94
C LEU A 97 14.54 -4.87 9.06
N VAL A 98 14.71 -3.92 8.14
CA VAL A 98 15.79 -3.95 7.14
C VAL A 98 16.77 -2.80 7.28
N LEU A 99 16.43 -1.76 8.02
CA LEU A 99 17.31 -0.64 8.34
C LEU A 99 17.56 -0.66 9.86
N PRO A 100 18.69 -1.17 10.35
CA PRO A 100 19.01 -1.15 11.78
C PRO A 100 19.03 0.28 12.34
N GLU A 101 18.81 0.43 13.66
CA GLU A 101 18.79 1.76 14.27
C GLU A 101 20.20 2.35 14.31
N GLY A 102 20.39 3.54 13.74
CA GLY A 102 21.69 4.20 13.68
C GLY A 102 22.58 3.75 12.51
N GLU A 103 22.04 2.96 11.58
CA GLU A 103 22.69 2.61 10.33
C GLU A 103 22.01 3.31 9.14
N ASP A 104 22.80 3.58 8.09
CA ASP A 104 22.34 4.21 6.85
C ASP A 104 22.14 3.19 5.71
N GLU A 105 22.51 1.92 5.93
CA GLU A 105 22.49 0.85 4.93
C GLU A 105 21.41 -0.20 5.27
N TYR A 106 20.78 -0.74 4.23
CA TYR A 106 19.78 -1.80 4.40
C TYR A 106 20.45 -3.17 4.45
N LEU A 107 19.93 -4.07 5.29
CA LEU A 107 20.37 -5.47 5.37
C LEU A 107 20.19 -6.22 4.03
N ASN A 108 19.20 -5.84 3.23
CA ASN A 108 18.88 -6.38 1.91
C ASN A 108 18.98 -5.30 0.82
N GLU A 109 20.03 -4.47 0.86
CA GLU A 109 20.20 -3.31 -0.03
C GLU A 109 20.02 -3.64 -1.52
N ASP A 110 20.59 -4.75 -2.00
CA ASP A 110 20.48 -5.16 -3.39
C ASP A 110 19.01 -5.39 -3.81
N ALA A 111 18.25 -6.13 -2.98
CA ALA A 111 16.83 -6.40 -3.24
C ALA A 111 16.00 -5.11 -3.27
N ILE A 112 16.20 -4.22 -2.30
CA ILE A 112 15.51 -2.92 -2.24
C ILE A 112 15.88 -2.07 -3.46
N LYS A 113 17.16 -2.04 -3.85
CA LYS A 113 17.65 -1.24 -4.98
C LYS A 113 17.06 -1.73 -6.31
N GLU A 114 16.99 -3.03 -6.51
CA GLU A 114 16.34 -3.63 -7.67
C GLU A 114 14.84 -3.31 -7.70
N PHE A 115 14.15 -3.46 -6.57
CA PHE A 115 12.72 -3.12 -6.48
C PHE A 115 12.46 -1.62 -6.75
N ARG A 116 13.28 -0.73 -6.20
CA ARG A 116 13.23 0.71 -6.49
C ARG A 116 13.44 1.00 -7.98
N THR A 117 14.34 0.26 -8.63
CA THR A 117 14.60 0.40 -10.07
C THR A 117 13.38 -0.04 -10.88
N TYR A 118 12.80 -1.19 -10.54
CA TYR A 118 11.57 -1.70 -11.14
C TYR A 118 10.41 -0.67 -11.04
N LEU A 119 10.19 -0.07 -9.86
CA LEU A 119 9.14 0.95 -9.69
C LEU A 119 9.40 2.21 -10.52
N LYS A 120 10.66 2.66 -10.60
CA LYS A 120 11.05 3.81 -11.43
C LYS A 120 10.82 3.55 -12.92
N GLU A 121 11.15 2.37 -13.41
CA GLU A 121 10.89 1.98 -14.81
C GLU A 121 9.39 1.99 -15.14
N LYS A 122 8.57 1.57 -14.18
CA LYS A 122 7.09 1.63 -14.27
C LYS A 122 6.52 3.03 -14.04
N LYS A 123 7.35 4.02 -13.71
CA LYS A 123 6.97 5.40 -13.34
C LYS A 123 5.96 5.43 -12.18
N VAL A 124 6.18 4.55 -11.21
CA VAL A 124 5.35 4.45 -10.01
C VAL A 124 6.07 5.20 -8.89
N ASP A 125 5.44 6.26 -8.40
CA ASP A 125 5.90 6.92 -7.19
C ASP A 125 5.70 6.00 -5.98
N PHE A 126 6.68 5.98 -5.10
CA PHE A 126 6.61 5.22 -3.87
C PHE A 126 7.16 6.01 -2.69
N MET A 127 6.74 5.61 -1.50
CA MET A 127 7.20 6.16 -0.24
C MET A 127 7.76 5.06 0.66
N GLU A 128 8.51 5.46 1.67
CA GLU A 128 9.20 4.57 2.58
C GLU A 128 8.70 4.79 3.99
N LEU A 129 8.24 3.72 4.63
CA LEU A 129 7.51 3.77 5.88
C LEU A 129 8.02 2.75 6.89
N SER A 130 8.01 3.15 8.16
CA SER A 130 8.03 2.21 9.28
C SER A 130 6.98 2.63 10.28
N SER A 131 5.93 1.82 10.43
CA SER A 131 4.91 2.03 11.45
C SER A 131 5.48 1.89 12.86
N ALA A 132 6.41 0.95 13.07
CA ALA A 132 7.05 0.73 14.37
C ALA A 132 7.88 1.94 14.82
N ARG A 133 8.59 2.58 13.89
CA ARG A 133 9.39 3.79 14.14
C ARG A 133 8.66 5.11 13.89
N ARG A 134 7.41 5.04 13.42
CA ARG A 134 6.62 6.21 12.94
C ARG A 134 7.33 7.00 11.84
N LEU A 135 8.21 6.35 11.09
CA LEU A 135 8.96 6.96 9.99
C LEU A 135 8.08 7.04 8.74
N GLY A 136 8.08 8.19 8.07
CA GLY A 136 7.37 8.42 6.81
C GLY A 136 5.84 8.52 6.92
N ILE A 137 5.24 8.18 8.05
CA ILE A 137 3.78 8.22 8.26
C ILE A 137 3.20 9.62 8.04
N SER A 138 3.83 10.67 8.59
CA SER A 138 3.33 12.04 8.40
C SER A 138 3.35 12.45 6.92
N ASN A 139 4.42 12.12 6.20
CA ASN A 139 4.55 12.43 4.78
C ASN A 139 3.52 11.63 3.94
N MET A 140 3.27 10.38 4.30
CA MET A 140 2.22 9.57 3.68
C MET A 140 0.85 10.21 3.88
N LEU A 141 0.53 10.64 5.10
CA LEU A 141 -0.73 11.31 5.41
C LEU A 141 -0.86 12.64 4.66
N ASP A 142 0.21 13.42 4.58
CA ASP A 142 0.26 14.64 3.76
C ASP A 142 -0.09 14.35 2.30
N LYS A 143 0.49 13.29 1.73
CA LYS A 143 0.21 12.91 0.34
C LYS A 143 -1.22 12.38 0.14
N VAL A 144 -1.74 11.63 1.11
CA VAL A 144 -3.14 11.14 1.07
C VAL A 144 -4.12 12.31 1.12
N VAL A 145 -3.88 13.32 1.97
CA VAL A 145 -4.71 14.53 2.02
C VAL A 145 -4.68 15.26 0.68
N GLU A 146 -3.50 15.48 0.10
CA GLU A 146 -3.35 16.10 -1.23
C GLU A 146 -4.13 15.34 -2.31
N LEU A 147 -4.05 13.99 -2.31
CA LEU A 147 -4.82 13.15 -3.23
C LEU A 147 -6.34 13.23 -2.99
N LEU A 148 -6.78 13.34 -1.73
CA LEU A 148 -8.20 13.47 -1.42
C LEU A 148 -8.74 14.84 -1.84
N ASP A 149 -7.98 15.91 -1.66
CA ASP A 149 -8.41 17.26 -2.02
C ASP A 149 -8.45 17.47 -3.54
N THR A 150 -7.47 16.95 -4.28
CA THR A 150 -7.50 16.95 -5.76
C THR A 150 -8.72 16.22 -6.34
N LEU A 151 -9.21 15.18 -5.64
CA LEU A 151 -10.44 14.48 -6.02
C LEU A 151 -11.73 15.25 -5.65
N LYS A 152 -11.70 16.12 -4.63
CA LYS A 152 -12.85 16.97 -4.26
C LYS A 152 -13.07 18.09 -5.29
N GLU A 153 -11.98 18.65 -5.83
CA GLU A 153 -12.04 19.77 -6.78
C GLU A 153 -12.45 19.36 -8.21
N GLY A 154 -12.36 18.07 -8.54
CA GLY A 154 -12.71 17.52 -9.86
C GLY A 154 -14.20 17.21 -10.08
N HIS A 155 -15.10 17.65 -9.19
CA HIS A 155 -16.55 17.42 -9.24
C HIS A 155 -17.36 18.70 -9.37
#